data_AF-A0A966BGW4-F1
#
_entry.id   AF-A0A966BGW4-F1
#
_cell.length_a   1.000
_cell.length_b   1.000
_cell.length_c   1.000
_cell.angle_alpha   90.00
_cell.angle_beta   90.00
_cell.angle_gamma   90.00
#
_symmetry.space_group_name_H-M   'P 1'
#
loop_
_entity.id
_entity.type
_entity.pdbx_description
1 polymer ?
#
loop_
_entity_poly.entity_id
_entity_poly.type
_entity_poly.pdbx_seq_one_letter_code
_entity_poly.pdbx_strand_id
1 'polypeptide(L)'
;ARVSNLLEKNEIITGLKVDLEDDSVKNLVIDFENLFSVYKFNECLQLIWAKIKACDEILSKETPWKMENKDDVVKSLKPIAQTILNLAYLLEPFIPESAGKIKEAFLENKIKKLPPLFPRLQKLKNDDK
;
A
#
# COMPACT_ATOMS: atom_id res chain seq x y z
N ALA A 1 -5.63 -5.78 -2.64
CA ALA A 1 -6.89 -5.38 -3.32
C ALA A 1 -8.09 -5.34 -2.35
N ARG A 2 -7.95 -4.67 -1.20
CA ARG A 2 -9.05 -4.39 -0.24
C ARG A 2 -9.32 -2.89 -0.17
N VAL A 3 -8.27 -2.09 0.07
CA VAL A 3 -8.31 -0.62 0.09
C VAL A 3 -8.76 -0.03 -1.25
N SER A 4 -8.17 -0.47 -2.37
CA SER A 4 -8.59 -0.01 -3.71
C SER A 4 -10.05 -0.33 -4.05
N ASN A 5 -10.53 -1.52 -3.66
CA ASN A 5 -11.91 -1.95 -3.87
C ASN A 5 -12.89 -1.15 -2.99
N LEU A 6 -12.47 -0.74 -1.78
CA LEU A 6 -13.26 0.11 -0.88
C LEU A 6 -13.33 1.57 -1.35
N LEU A 7 -12.24 2.10 -1.91
CA LEU A 7 -12.18 3.46 -2.43
C LEU A 7 -13.00 3.60 -3.72
N GLU A 8 -12.90 2.62 -4.63
CA GLU A 8 -13.72 2.55 -5.85
C GLU A 8 -15.21 2.47 -5.52
N LYS A 9 -15.61 1.57 -4.61
CA LYS A 9 -17.02 1.38 -4.23
C LYS A 9 -17.67 2.63 -3.63
N ASN A 10 -16.88 3.51 -3.01
CA ASN A 10 -17.37 4.72 -2.35
C ASN A 10 -17.23 6.00 -3.20
N GLU A 11 -16.68 5.90 -4.43
CA GLU A 11 -16.43 7.03 -5.34
C GLU A 11 -15.61 8.17 -4.71
N ILE A 12 -14.68 7.84 -3.82
CA ILE A 12 -13.91 8.84 -3.07
C ILE A 12 -12.90 9.49 -4.01
N ILE A 13 -12.97 10.82 -4.14
CA ILE A 13 -11.98 11.60 -4.88
C ILE A 13 -10.75 11.77 -4.00
N THR A 14 -9.61 11.25 -4.42
CA THR A 14 -8.36 11.33 -3.67
C THR A 14 -7.29 12.04 -4.49
N GLY A 15 -6.98 13.29 -4.13
CA GLY A 15 -5.85 14.04 -4.70
C GLY A 15 -4.54 13.73 -4.00
N LEU A 16 -4.19 12.44 -3.90
CA LEU A 16 -2.96 12.01 -3.22
C LEU A 16 -1.75 12.35 -4.08
N LYS A 17 -0.63 12.64 -3.42
CA LYS A 17 0.68 12.83 -4.03
C LYS A 17 1.69 12.04 -3.21
N VAL A 18 2.78 11.63 -3.83
CA VAL A 18 3.89 11.05 -3.07
C VAL A 18 4.40 12.13 -2.13
N ASP A 19 4.39 11.82 -0.83
CA ASP A 19 4.81 12.72 0.23
C ASP A 19 5.65 11.94 1.24
N LEU A 20 6.97 12.03 1.11
CA LEU A 20 7.92 11.34 1.99
C LEU A 20 8.11 12.07 3.33
N GLU A 21 7.64 13.31 3.44
CA GLU A 21 7.70 14.12 4.66
C GLU A 21 6.45 13.96 5.52
N ASP A 22 5.44 13.21 5.05
CA ASP A 22 4.23 12.91 5.80
C ASP A 22 4.57 12.22 7.13
N ASP A 23 3.98 12.71 8.22
CA ASP A 23 4.26 12.25 9.59
C ASP A 23 4.07 10.73 9.77
N SER A 24 3.23 10.10 8.94
CA SER A 24 3.00 8.65 9.00
C SER A 24 4.19 7.84 8.46
N VAL A 25 5.02 8.40 7.58
CA VAL A 25 6.13 7.69 6.93
C VAL A 25 7.50 8.33 7.13
N LYS A 26 7.58 9.58 7.59
CA LYS A 26 8.84 10.32 7.71
C LYS A 26 9.96 9.56 8.42
N ASN A 27 9.70 9.04 9.62
CA ASN A 27 10.70 8.27 10.36
C ASN A 27 11.11 6.99 9.62
N LEU A 28 10.14 6.34 8.96
CA LEU A 28 10.41 5.15 8.15
C LEU A 28 11.29 5.49 6.94
N VAL A 29 11.08 6.64 6.29
CA VAL A 29 11.90 7.09 5.16
C VAL A 29 13.34 7.33 5.62
N ILE A 30 13.54 8.02 6.75
CA ILE A 30 14.88 8.25 7.31
C ILE A 30 15.58 6.93 7.63
N ASP A 31 14.89 6.00 8.31
CA ASP A 31 15.45 4.68 8.62
C ASP A 31 15.74 3.87 7.36
N PHE A 32 14.86 3.96 6.36
CA PHE A 32 15.04 3.33 5.07
C PHE A 32 16.28 3.84 4.36
N GLU A 33 16.47 5.16 4.26
CA GLU A 33 17.64 5.78 3.61
C GLU A 33 18.94 5.39 4.32
N ASN A 34 18.95 5.40 5.65
CA ASN A 34 20.09 4.97 6.44
C ASN A 34 20.49 3.53 6.12
N LEU A 35 19.53 2.59 6.12
CA LEU A 35 19.78 1.19 5.80
C LEU A 35 20.14 0.97 4.33
N PHE A 36 19.51 1.71 3.42
CA PHE A 36 19.73 1.59 1.99
C PHE A 36 21.14 2.05 1.62
N SER A 37 21.65 3.12 2.25
CA SER A 37 23.00 3.66 2.02
C SER A 37 24.11 2.67 2.38
N VAL A 38 23.84 1.74 3.30
CA VAL A 38 24.76 0.69 3.74
C VAL A 38 24.42 -0.69 3.17
N TYR A 39 23.61 -0.74 2.09
CA TYR A 39 23.25 -1.95 1.36
C TYR A 39 22.48 -3.01 2.18
N LYS A 40 21.82 -2.60 3.27
CA LYS A 40 21.00 -3.47 4.13
C LYS A 40 19.58 -3.67 3.57
N PHE A 41 19.48 -4.13 2.33
CA PHE A 41 18.21 -4.28 1.60
C PHE A 41 17.17 -5.14 2.31
N ASN A 42 17.59 -6.21 2.99
CA ASN A 42 16.68 -7.07 3.74
C ASN A 42 16.00 -6.30 4.88
N GLU A 43 16.76 -5.47 5.61
CA GLU A 43 16.22 -4.64 6.70
C GLU A 43 15.30 -3.54 6.15
N CYS A 44 15.64 -2.93 5.00
CA CYS A 44 14.74 -2.01 4.29
C CYS A 44 13.37 -2.65 3.98
N LEU A 45 13.38 -3.87 3.45
CA LEU A 45 12.15 -4.61 3.16
C LEU A 45 11.37 -4.98 4.43
N GLN A 46 12.07 -5.31 5.51
CA GLN A 46 11.43 -5.56 6.82
C GLN A 46 10.73 -4.32 7.37
N LEU A 47 11.34 -3.13 7.24
CA LEU A 47 10.69 -1.87 7.63
C LEU A 47 9.41 -1.61 6.85
N ILE A 48 9.48 -1.73 5.52
CA ILE A 48 8.32 -1.56 4.65
C ILE A 48 7.23 -2.59 5.03
N TRP A 49 7.61 -3.85 5.24
CA TRP A 49 6.67 -4.90 5.60
C TRP A 49 6.00 -4.66 6.96
N ALA A 50 6.75 -4.19 7.95
CA ALA A 50 6.21 -3.84 9.26
C ALA A 50 5.16 -2.72 9.15
N LYS A 51 5.41 -1.70 8.31
CA LYS A 51 4.44 -0.63 8.06
C LYS A 51 3.19 -1.11 7.34
N ILE A 52 3.34 -1.98 6.32
CA ILE A 52 2.21 -2.60 5.64
C ILE A 52 1.33 -3.37 6.63
N LYS A 53 1.96 -4.15 7.53
CA LYS A 53 1.25 -4.91 8.56
C LYS A 53 0.49 -3.99 9.51
N ALA A 54 1.10 -2.91 9.97
CA ALA A 54 0.43 -1.92 10.81
C ALA A 54 -0.79 -1.29 10.11
N CYS A 55 -0.69 -0.98 8.82
CA CYS A 55 -1.83 -0.50 8.03
C CYS A 55 -2.97 -1.53 7.93
N ASP A 56 -2.66 -2.81 7.74
CA ASP A 56 -3.67 -3.87 7.70
C ASP A 56 -4.34 -4.08 9.07
N GLU A 57 -3.59 -3.97 10.16
CA GLU A 57 -4.11 -4.01 11.53
C GLU A 57 -5.04 -2.83 11.81
N ILE A 58 -4.67 -1.60 11.42
CA ILE A 58 -5.53 -0.41 11.53
C ILE A 58 -6.82 -0.61 10.72
N LEU A 59 -6.69 -1.06 9.47
CA LEU A 59 -7.83 -1.33 8.60
C LEU A 59 -8.78 -2.38 9.21
N SER A 60 -8.23 -3.43 9.84
CA SER A 60 -9.00 -4.45 10.52
C SER A 60 -9.66 -3.97 11.80
N LYS A 61 -9.05 -3.02 12.51
CA LYS A 61 -9.60 -2.43 13.74
C LYS A 61 -10.71 -1.43 13.45
N GLU A 62 -10.50 -0.56 12.47
CA GLU A 62 -11.46 0.48 12.10
C GLU A 62 -12.65 -0.10 11.33
N THR A 63 -12.48 -1.24 10.66
CA THR A 63 -13.55 -1.92 9.90
C THR A 63 -14.37 -0.97 9.02
N PRO A 64 -13.74 -0.15 8.15
CA PRO A 64 -14.44 0.89 7.40
C PRO A 64 -15.55 0.35 6.48
N TRP A 65 -15.52 -0.94 6.13
CA TRP A 65 -16.61 -1.60 5.39
C TRP A 65 -17.91 -1.78 6.17
N LYS A 66 -17.91 -1.57 7.50
CA LYS A 66 -19.11 -1.59 8.35
C LYS A 66 -19.64 -0.20 8.69
N MET A 67 -18.90 0.85 8.33
CA MET A 67 -19.32 2.24 8.58
C MET A 67 -20.39 2.64 7.57
N GLU A 68 -21.45 3.29 8.05
CA GLU A 68 -22.56 3.76 7.22
C GLU A 68 -22.31 5.17 6.68
N ASN A 69 -21.51 5.98 7.40
CA ASN A 69 -21.17 7.34 7.01
C ASN A 69 -19.96 7.37 6.07
N LYS A 70 -20.17 7.92 4.86
CA LYS A 70 -19.10 8.10 3.87
C LYS A 70 -17.93 8.94 4.38
N ASP A 71 -18.17 9.97 5.18
CA ASP A 71 -17.09 10.84 5.67
C ASP A 71 -16.14 10.10 6.63
N ASP A 72 -16.68 9.21 7.45
CA ASP A 72 -15.88 8.41 8.40
C ASP A 72 -15.07 7.35 7.67
N VAL A 73 -15.65 6.76 6.62
CA VAL A 73 -14.93 5.86 5.70
C VAL A 73 -13.76 6.57 5.03
N VAL A 74 -13.97 7.80 4.55
CA VAL A 74 -12.91 8.61 3.92
C VAL A 74 -11.79 8.92 4.92
N LYS A 75 -12.14 9.34 6.15
CA LYS A 75 -11.16 9.65 7.20
C LYS A 75 -10.31 8.45 7.60
N SER A 76 -10.89 7.25 7.60
CA SER A 76 -10.18 5.99 7.87
C SER A 76 -9.29 5.56 6.69
N LEU A 77 -9.83 5.58 5.47
CA LEU A 77 -9.12 5.02 4.31
C LEU A 77 -8.07 5.96 3.72
N LYS A 78 -8.26 7.28 3.80
CA LYS A 78 -7.35 8.25 3.15
C LYS A 78 -5.92 8.20 3.72
N PRO A 79 -5.70 8.16 5.05
CA PRO A 79 -4.35 8.01 5.61
C PRO A 79 -3.67 6.69 5.22
N ILE A 80 -4.45 5.60 5.19
CA ILE A 80 -3.96 4.29 4.76
C ILE A 80 -3.56 4.32 3.28
N ALA A 81 -4.40 4.94 2.43
CA ALA A 81 -4.11 5.10 1.01
C ALA A 81 -2.86 5.95 0.76
N GLN A 82 -2.69 7.05 1.50
CA GLN A 82 -1.48 7.89 1.46
C GLN A 82 -0.24 7.09 1.85
N THR A 83 -0.32 6.32 2.94
CA THR A 83 0.79 5.45 3.38
C THR A 83 1.15 4.43 2.31
N ILE A 84 0.16 3.76 1.69
CA ILE A 84 0.40 2.78 0.62
C ILE A 84 1.09 3.43 -0.59
N LEU A 85 0.67 4.63 -0.99
CA LEU A 85 1.30 5.36 -2.10
C LEU A 85 2.78 5.67 -1.80
N ASN A 86 3.07 6.14 -0.59
CA ASN A 86 4.43 6.44 -0.15
C ASN A 86 5.30 5.17 -0.09
N LEU A 87 4.76 4.07 0.42
CA LEU A 87 5.47 2.78 0.44
C LEU A 87 5.69 2.21 -0.97
N ALA A 88 4.76 2.44 -1.90
CA ALA A 88 4.92 2.04 -3.29
C ALA A 88 6.11 2.75 -3.95
N TYR A 89 6.33 4.02 -3.62
CA TYR A 89 7.54 4.74 -4.04
C TYR A 89 8.83 4.10 -3.49
N LEU A 90 8.86 3.76 -2.20
CA LEU A 90 10.02 3.09 -1.59
C LEU A 90 10.27 1.66 -2.10
N LEU A 91 9.24 1.01 -2.64
CA LEU A 91 9.32 -0.33 -3.23
C LEU A 91 9.84 -0.36 -4.68
N GLU A 92 9.91 0.80 -5.34
CA GLU A 92 10.37 0.95 -6.73
C GLU A 92 11.75 0.31 -7.02
N PRO A 93 12.80 0.43 -6.18
CA PRO A 93 14.08 -0.23 -6.42
C PRO A 93 14.04 -1.76 -6.29
N PHE A 94 12.98 -2.35 -5.72
CA PHE A 94 12.88 -3.80 -5.51
C PHE A 94 11.90 -4.48 -6.48
N ILE A 95 10.75 -3.85 -6.73
CA ILE A 95 9.65 -4.39 -7.55
C ILE A 95 9.05 -3.31 -8.45
N PRO A 96 9.83 -2.76 -9.41
CA PRO A 96 9.47 -1.55 -10.15
C PRO A 96 8.13 -1.66 -10.88
N GLU A 97 7.83 -2.80 -11.50
CA GLU A 97 6.58 -3.00 -12.24
C GLU A 97 5.35 -2.95 -11.32
N SER A 98 5.40 -3.67 -10.19
CA SER A 98 4.30 -3.71 -9.23
C SER A 98 4.16 -2.39 -8.48
N ALA A 99 5.28 -1.77 -8.10
CA ALA A 99 5.31 -0.44 -7.49
C ALA A 99 4.70 0.62 -8.41
N GLY A 100 5.04 0.61 -9.70
CA GLY A 100 4.46 1.47 -10.72
C GLY A 100 2.95 1.33 -10.83
N LYS A 101 2.44 0.09 -10.94
CA LYS A 101 0.98 -0.18 -10.96
C LYS A 101 0.27 0.34 -9.70
N ILE A 102 0.89 0.23 -8.53
CA ILE A 102 0.32 0.79 -7.29
C ILE A 102 0.31 2.31 -7.35
N LYS A 103 1.43 2.95 -7.71
CA LYS A 103 1.51 4.42 -7.82
C LYS A 103 0.46 4.96 -8.77
N GLU A 104 0.36 4.43 -9.98
CA GLU A 104 -0.61 4.86 -10.99
C GLU A 104 -2.05 4.82 -10.44
N ALA A 105 -2.45 3.70 -9.83
CA ALA A 105 -3.81 3.55 -9.30
C ALA A 105 -4.14 4.49 -8.14
N PHE A 106 -3.15 4.84 -7.30
CA PHE A 106 -3.34 5.69 -6.13
C PHE A 106 -3.10 7.19 -6.40
N LEU A 107 -2.44 7.53 -7.51
CA LEU A 107 -2.31 8.91 -8.01
C LEU A 107 -3.52 9.37 -8.82
N GLU A 108 -4.33 8.45 -9.34
CA GLU A 108 -5.60 8.80 -9.99
C GLU A 108 -6.58 9.45 -9.01
N ASN A 109 -7.26 10.52 -9.47
CA ASN A 109 -8.29 11.21 -8.66
C ASN A 109 -9.42 10.27 -8.22
N LYS A 110 -9.74 9.24 -9.00
CA LYS A 110 -10.66 8.17 -8.63
C LYS A 110 -9.88 6.86 -8.63
N ILE A 111 -9.64 6.31 -7.44
CA ILE A 111 -8.90 5.07 -7.29
C ILE A 111 -9.74 3.92 -7.86
N LYS A 112 -9.20 3.28 -8.90
CA LYS A 112 -9.77 2.08 -9.49
C LYS A 112 -9.25 0.83 -8.81
N LYS A 113 -10.05 -0.23 -8.82
CA LYS A 113 -9.63 -1.52 -8.29
C LYS A 113 -8.52 -2.12 -9.16
N LEU A 114 -7.34 -2.23 -8.56
CA LEU A 114 -6.24 -2.98 -9.15
C LEU A 114 -6.56 -4.49 -9.28
N PRO A 115 -6.16 -5.13 -10.41
CA PRO A 115 -6.12 -6.58 -10.49
C PRO A 115 -5.14 -7.15 -9.44
N PRO A 116 -5.24 -8.45 -9.10
CA PRO A 116 -4.34 -9.07 -8.13
C PRO A 116 -2.89 -8.99 -8.63
N LEU A 117 -2.09 -8.09 -8.03
CA LEU A 117 -0.69 -7.85 -8.40
C LEU A 117 0.25 -9.00 -8.02
N PHE A 118 -0.15 -9.82 -7.06
CA PHE A 118 0.63 -10.95 -6.57
C PHE A 118 -0.24 -12.21 -6.62
N PRO A 119 -0.38 -12.84 -7.80
CA PRO A 119 -1.10 -14.11 -7.92
C PRO A 119 -0.37 -15.20 -7.11
N ARG A 120 -1.15 -16.08 -6.47
CA ARG A 120 -0.57 -17.21 -5.73
C ARG A 120 0.09 -18.17 -6.71
N LEU A 121 1.26 -18.68 -6.34
CA LEU A 121 1.93 -19.73 -7.11
C LEU A 121 1.02 -20.96 -7.15
N GLN A 122 0.67 -21.41 -8.36
CA GLN A 122 -0.01 -22.69 -8.53
C GLN A 122 0.99 -23.81 -8.23
N LYS A 123 0.57 -24.81 -7.46
CA LYS A 123 1.36 -26.04 -7.36
C LYS A 123 1.45 -26.63 -8.77
N LEU A 124 2.67 -26.87 -9.26
CA LEU A 124 2.88 -27.68 -10.45
C LEU A 124 2.14 -29.00 -10.22
N LYS A 125 1.28 -29.40 -11.16
CA LYS A 125 0.76 -30.76 -11.16
C LYS A 125 1.97 -31.67 -11.31
N ASN A 126 2.35 -32.37 -10.25
CA ASN A 126 3.17 -33.56 -10.43
C ASN A 126 2.27 -34.55 -11.15
N ASP A 127 2.47 -34.68 -12.47
CA ASP A 127 2.02 -35.85 -13.22
C ASP A 127 2.92 -37.03 -12.80
N ASP A 128 2.78 -37.49 -11.56
CA ASP A 128 3.32 -38.78 -11.11
C ASP A 128 2.36 -39.86 -11.63
N LYS A 129 2.68 -40.35 -12.84
CA LYS A 129 2.20 -41.63 -13.38
C LYS A 129 3.05 -42.77 -12.85
#